data_AF-D6CYK8-F1
#
_entry.id   AF-D6CYK8-F1
#
_cell.length_a   1.000
_cell.length_b   1.000
_cell.length_c   1.000
_cell.angle_alpha   90.00
_cell.angle_beta   90.00
_cell.angle_gamma   90.00
#
_symmetry.space_group_name_H-M   'P 1'
#
loop_
_entity.id
_entity.type
_entity.pdbx_description
1 polymer ?
#
loop_
_entity_poly.entity_id
_entity_poly.type
_entity_poly.pdbx_seq_one_letter_code
_entity_poly.pdbx_strand_id
1 'polypeptide(L)'
;MACALFFASCSDEYMENMNTDPSKAATIDPNAQLTTAQLQTYGDLSMMEIYRNYHYAFTQQLMGCWNTTNYGGRHTLDNNEMSRIWTSFYTQSLKNIIDAQYRTAEDAEKVNINSVLRIYRVYLMSIITDTYGDAPFSEAGLGFLEGKFNPKYDKQEDIYNAFFLELEDAVNKIDPTKDKVTGDLIYAGDVTKWQQLANSLRLRFAMRISNVNPTKAQTEFENALAANGGVITDASSDALIKYMTIAFSFGQEAYSDYRGNSLSQLLFGNDPANNPSYLCSTFFNQLRQSGDPRTFKISRCYYDGLMSATSPDNRVDITQEMIEKGIDFSPRNPGAYSWEPWPTGYDSDICKELAVNNPSVTVTMAREVEPKLANNFLKSDNPGVVMTSAEVKFLMAEATVKKWNVGSVSAEDLYKQGVRAAMDFLTDNYGCTATTDAEFDAFIQGRGTFGHTDNQKLEAINTQAWILHFTNPAECWANVRRSGYPKLKSPAEYGFGQYLTGGTEIPVRLCYPVLESSYNKKSYNEAIERMGGTDNWHSLLWWDTEN
;
A
#
# COMPACT_ATOMS: atom_id res chain seq x y z
N MET A 1 28.06 39.03 -26.69
CA MET A 1 28.52 37.78 -26.06
C MET A 1 27.28 37.14 -25.45
N ALA A 2 26.67 36.20 -26.17
CA ALA A 2 25.49 35.49 -25.70
C ALA A 2 25.94 34.25 -24.92
N CYS A 3 25.61 34.17 -23.64
CA CYS A 3 25.79 32.97 -22.84
C CYS A 3 24.81 31.89 -23.34
N ALA A 4 25.32 30.88 -24.02
CA ALA A 4 24.62 29.63 -24.22
C ALA A 4 24.64 28.85 -22.90
N LEU A 5 23.47 28.71 -22.27
CA LEU A 5 23.27 27.89 -21.07
C LEU A 5 23.19 26.40 -21.47
N PHE A 6 23.96 25.57 -20.77
CA PHE A 6 24.05 24.12 -20.93
C PHE A 6 22.73 23.44 -20.49
N PHE A 7 21.92 22.96 -21.43
CA PHE A 7 20.72 22.15 -21.18
C PHE A 7 20.86 20.66 -21.57
N ALA A 8 22.00 20.24 -22.17
CA ALA A 8 22.16 18.87 -22.68
C ALA A 8 22.36 17.80 -21.60
N SER A 9 23.00 18.13 -20.47
CA SER A 9 23.40 17.11 -19.47
C SER A 9 22.21 16.52 -18.69
N CYS A 10 21.16 17.31 -18.40
CA CYS A 10 20.01 16.86 -17.62
C CYS A 10 19.00 16.05 -18.45
N SER A 11 18.98 16.20 -19.78
CA SER A 11 18.17 15.37 -20.67
C SER A 11 18.78 13.99 -20.86
N ASP A 12 20.12 13.90 -20.92
CA ASP A 12 20.82 12.64 -21.08
C ASP A 12 20.61 11.73 -19.86
N GLU A 13 20.70 12.29 -18.65
CA GLU A 13 20.45 11.56 -17.39
C GLU A 13 18.99 11.08 -17.27
N TYR A 14 18.01 11.90 -17.64
CA TYR A 14 16.60 11.47 -17.65
C TYR A 14 16.36 10.30 -18.60
N MET A 15 16.91 10.37 -19.81
CA MET A 15 16.75 9.35 -20.84
C MET A 15 17.40 8.02 -20.42
N GLU A 16 18.58 8.10 -19.80
CA GLU A 16 19.28 6.97 -19.22
C GLU A 16 18.51 6.37 -18.03
N ASN A 17 17.97 7.22 -17.15
CA ASN A 17 17.27 6.76 -15.97
C ASN A 17 15.91 6.14 -16.29
N MET A 18 15.20 6.59 -17.33
CA MET A 18 13.85 6.10 -17.68
C MET A 18 13.85 4.85 -18.58
N ASN A 19 15.02 4.43 -19.06
CA ASN A 19 15.16 3.25 -19.93
C ASN A 19 16.23 2.31 -19.38
N THR A 20 16.12 1.01 -19.66
CA THR A 20 17.16 0.05 -19.26
C THR A 20 18.30 0.10 -20.27
N ASP A 21 19.46 0.66 -19.89
CA ASP A 21 20.69 0.64 -20.70
C ASP A 21 21.47 -0.66 -20.43
N PRO A 22 21.60 -1.58 -21.40
CA PRO A 22 22.31 -2.84 -21.20
C PRO A 22 23.80 -2.68 -20.85
N SER A 23 24.41 -1.54 -21.19
CA SER A 23 25.83 -1.27 -20.89
C SER A 23 26.07 -0.82 -19.45
N LYS A 24 25.01 -0.43 -18.73
CA LYS A 24 25.08 0.13 -17.37
C LYS A 24 24.24 -0.61 -16.34
N ALA A 25 23.23 -1.36 -16.78
CA ALA A 25 22.40 -2.17 -15.91
C ALA A 25 23.23 -3.27 -15.20
N ALA A 26 22.94 -3.52 -13.92
CA ALA A 26 23.58 -4.59 -13.17
C ALA A 26 23.34 -5.97 -13.80
N THR A 27 22.18 -6.15 -14.45
CA THR A 27 21.83 -7.35 -15.21
C THR A 27 20.68 -7.09 -16.19
N ILE A 28 20.67 -7.82 -17.30
CA ILE A 28 19.54 -7.91 -18.24
C ILE A 28 18.87 -9.30 -18.22
N ASP A 29 19.24 -10.15 -17.26
CA ASP A 29 18.57 -11.43 -17.06
C ASP A 29 17.14 -11.22 -16.53
N PRO A 30 16.12 -11.79 -17.19
CA PRO A 30 14.72 -11.53 -16.84
C PRO A 30 14.33 -12.01 -15.44
N ASN A 31 14.93 -13.10 -14.95
CA ASN A 31 14.64 -13.62 -13.61
C ASN A 31 15.23 -12.70 -12.53
N ALA A 32 16.47 -12.25 -12.71
CA ALA A 32 17.10 -11.31 -11.80
C ALA A 32 16.39 -9.93 -11.79
N GLN A 33 15.89 -9.46 -12.93
CA GLN A 33 15.09 -8.23 -12.98
C GLN A 33 13.75 -8.39 -12.24
N LEU A 34 13.10 -9.55 -12.32
CA LEU A 34 11.93 -9.87 -11.50
C LEU A 34 12.27 -9.79 -10.00
N THR A 35 13.37 -10.41 -9.56
CA THR A 35 13.81 -10.38 -8.16
C THR A 35 13.98 -8.94 -7.65
N THR A 36 14.71 -8.11 -8.39
CA THR A 36 14.95 -6.72 -7.99
C THR A 36 13.67 -5.90 -7.97
N ALA A 37 12.77 -6.08 -8.95
CA ALA A 37 11.48 -5.40 -8.97
C ALA A 37 10.60 -5.79 -7.78
N GLN A 38 10.60 -7.08 -7.41
CA GLN A 38 9.88 -7.56 -6.23
C GLN A 38 10.41 -6.90 -4.95
N LEU A 39 11.73 -6.91 -4.76
CA LEU A 39 12.37 -6.28 -3.60
C LEU A 39 12.14 -4.76 -3.54
N GLN A 40 12.14 -4.06 -4.68
CA GLN A 40 11.95 -2.60 -4.66
C GLN A 40 10.58 -2.19 -4.10
N THR A 41 9.54 -3.00 -4.34
CA THR A 41 8.14 -2.67 -4.04
C THR A 41 7.91 -2.20 -2.60
N TYR A 42 8.60 -2.80 -1.62
CA TYR A 42 8.59 -2.34 -0.22
C TYR A 42 10.00 -2.16 0.37
N GLY A 43 11.06 -2.48 -0.38
CA GLY A 43 12.45 -2.31 0.03
C GLY A 43 13.05 -0.95 -0.32
N ASP A 44 12.45 -0.18 -1.23
CA ASP A 44 12.92 1.17 -1.58
C ASP A 44 12.57 2.19 -0.49
N LEU A 45 13.53 2.48 0.39
CA LEU A 45 13.36 3.41 1.51
C LEU A 45 12.92 4.82 1.08
N SER A 46 13.35 5.30 -0.08
CA SER A 46 12.93 6.60 -0.61
C SER A 46 11.46 6.57 -1.03
N MET A 47 11.04 5.49 -1.69
CA MET A 47 9.65 5.35 -2.14
C MET A 47 8.69 5.26 -0.96
N MET A 48 9.07 4.55 0.11
CA MET A 48 8.20 4.32 1.27
C MET A 48 7.79 5.62 2.00
N GLU A 49 8.53 6.71 1.81
CA GLU A 49 8.17 8.02 2.35
C GLU A 49 6.78 8.46 1.92
N ILE A 50 6.35 8.16 0.69
CA ILE A 50 5.02 8.53 0.20
C ILE A 50 3.88 7.88 1.00
N TYR A 51 4.12 6.68 1.54
CA TYR A 51 3.11 5.96 2.30
C TYR A 51 2.97 6.54 3.70
N ARG A 52 4.10 6.79 4.38
CA ARG A 52 4.11 7.45 5.69
C ARG A 52 3.61 8.89 5.62
N ASN A 53 4.02 9.63 4.59
CA ASN A 53 3.75 11.06 4.46
C ASN A 53 2.29 11.30 4.04
N TYR A 54 1.76 10.53 3.08
CA TYR A 54 0.42 10.76 2.52
C TYR A 54 -0.58 9.63 2.81
N HIS A 55 -0.32 8.41 2.35
CA HIS A 55 -1.35 7.37 2.27
C HIS A 55 -1.94 6.99 3.64
N TYR A 56 -1.10 6.81 4.65
CA TYR A 56 -1.56 6.46 6.00
C TYR A 56 -2.37 7.58 6.67
N ALA A 57 -2.12 8.84 6.31
CA ALA A 57 -2.91 9.98 6.77
C ALA A 57 -4.24 10.06 6.03
N PHE A 58 -4.24 9.92 4.69
CA PHE A 58 -5.45 9.96 3.87
C PHE A 58 -6.43 8.85 4.23
N THR A 59 -5.90 7.66 4.55
CA THR A 59 -6.69 6.52 5.02
C THR A 59 -7.03 6.59 6.52
N GLN A 60 -6.56 7.61 7.23
CA GLN A 60 -6.76 7.83 8.67
C GLN A 60 -6.40 6.60 9.53
N GLN A 61 -5.29 5.95 9.18
CA GLN A 61 -4.75 4.82 9.92
C GLN A 61 -3.63 5.25 10.88
N LEU A 62 -2.71 6.10 10.42
CA LEU A 62 -1.66 6.70 11.25
C LEU A 62 -1.79 8.22 11.23
N MET A 63 -1.48 8.84 12.36
CA MET A 63 -1.51 10.29 12.56
C MET A 63 -0.72 10.63 13.82
N GLY A 64 -0.02 11.77 13.86
CA GLY A 64 0.73 12.23 15.04
C GLY A 64 2.23 12.28 14.86
N CYS A 65 2.79 11.37 14.05
CA CYS A 65 4.16 11.48 13.54
C CYS A 65 4.29 12.78 12.72
N TRP A 66 5.39 13.52 12.89
CA TRP A 66 5.55 14.81 12.21
C TRP A 66 5.34 14.69 10.70
N ASN A 67 5.97 13.72 10.06
CA ASN A 67 5.87 13.51 8.61
C ASN A 67 4.43 13.27 8.16
N THR A 68 3.75 12.31 8.79
CA THR A 68 2.36 11.93 8.47
C THR A 68 1.40 13.10 8.66
N THR A 69 1.51 13.82 9.77
CA THR A 69 0.61 14.95 10.06
C THR A 69 0.92 16.16 9.18
N ASN A 70 2.18 16.48 8.94
CA ASN A 70 2.59 17.66 8.16
C ASN A 70 2.11 17.54 6.71
N TYR A 71 2.37 16.40 6.07
CA TYR A 71 2.02 16.19 4.66
C TYR A 71 0.54 15.83 4.51
N GLY A 72 0.19 14.56 4.66
CA GLY A 72 -1.16 14.08 4.40
C GLY A 72 -2.17 14.51 5.46
N GLY A 73 -1.78 14.68 6.72
CA GLY A 73 -2.72 15.07 7.79
C GLY A 73 -3.15 16.54 7.76
N ARG A 74 -2.37 17.42 7.12
CA ARG A 74 -2.65 18.85 6.97
C ARG A 74 -2.70 19.31 5.52
N HIS A 75 -2.86 18.36 4.61
CA HIS A 75 -3.06 18.59 3.19
C HIS A 75 -1.98 19.54 2.61
N THR A 76 -0.71 19.27 2.89
CA THR A 76 0.42 19.99 2.27
C THR A 76 0.79 19.37 0.93
N LEU A 77 0.61 20.17 -0.13
CA LEU A 77 1.07 19.87 -1.48
C LEU A 77 2.60 20.01 -1.55
N ASP A 78 3.30 18.90 -1.81
CA ASP A 78 4.73 18.88 -2.07
C ASP A 78 5.01 17.97 -3.27
N ASN A 79 5.46 18.56 -4.39
CA ASN A 79 5.63 17.80 -5.64
C ASN A 79 6.77 16.76 -5.55
N ASN A 80 7.80 16.99 -4.72
CA ASN A 80 8.89 16.05 -4.55
C ASN A 80 8.47 14.83 -3.72
N GLU A 81 7.61 15.04 -2.73
CA GLU A 81 7.04 13.94 -1.96
C GLU A 81 6.00 13.16 -2.77
N MET A 82 5.20 13.86 -3.59
CA MET A 82 4.22 13.23 -4.48
C MET A 82 4.86 12.45 -5.64
N SER A 83 6.10 12.76 -6.04
CA SER A 83 6.76 12.12 -7.19
C SER A 83 7.37 10.75 -6.90
N ARG A 84 7.47 10.34 -5.63
CA ARG A 84 8.28 9.19 -5.21
C ARG A 84 7.91 7.89 -5.94
N ILE A 85 6.62 7.54 -6.04
CA ILE A 85 6.18 6.32 -6.77
C ILE A 85 6.54 6.42 -8.26
N TRP A 86 6.23 7.56 -8.89
CA TRP A 86 6.56 7.80 -10.30
C TRP A 86 8.04 7.62 -10.57
N THR A 87 8.88 8.33 -9.83
CA THR A 87 10.33 8.31 -10.00
C THR A 87 10.89 6.91 -9.71
N SER A 88 10.56 6.31 -8.57
CA SER A 88 11.12 5.01 -8.18
C SER A 88 10.76 3.91 -9.19
N PHE A 89 9.50 3.80 -9.61
CA PHE A 89 9.10 2.72 -10.51
C PHE A 89 9.57 2.95 -11.95
N TYR A 90 9.36 4.14 -12.53
CA TYR A 90 9.77 4.37 -13.92
C TYR A 90 11.30 4.37 -14.11
N THR A 91 12.08 4.64 -13.06
CA THR A 91 13.54 4.61 -13.16
C THR A 91 14.18 3.28 -12.79
N GLN A 92 13.40 2.31 -12.27
CA GLN A 92 13.91 1.03 -11.79
C GLN A 92 12.97 -0.13 -12.15
N SER A 93 12.11 -0.57 -11.22
CA SER A 93 11.33 -1.81 -11.37
C SER A 93 10.50 -1.86 -12.65
N LEU A 94 9.70 -0.83 -12.95
CA LEU A 94 8.82 -0.86 -14.11
C LEU A 94 9.61 -0.85 -15.42
N LYS A 95 10.65 -0.02 -15.55
CA LYS A 95 11.50 -0.01 -16.77
C LYS A 95 12.25 -1.32 -16.96
N ASN A 96 12.70 -1.95 -15.87
CA ASN A 96 13.40 -3.23 -15.94
C ASN A 96 12.40 -4.32 -16.34
N ILE A 97 11.26 -4.42 -15.66
CA ILE A 97 10.20 -5.37 -16.02
C ILE A 97 9.76 -5.21 -17.49
N ILE A 98 9.65 -3.99 -18.02
CA ILE A 98 9.37 -3.75 -19.44
C ILE A 98 10.49 -4.30 -20.33
N ASP A 99 11.76 -4.03 -20.01
CA ASP A 99 12.92 -4.55 -20.75
C ASP A 99 12.95 -6.10 -20.76
N ALA A 100 12.82 -6.73 -19.60
CA ALA A 100 12.76 -8.18 -19.48
C ALA A 100 11.55 -8.80 -20.23
N GLN A 101 10.37 -8.19 -20.12
CA GLN A 101 9.17 -8.64 -20.81
C GLN A 101 9.34 -8.54 -22.33
N TYR A 102 9.92 -7.44 -22.82
CA TYR A 102 10.17 -7.24 -24.24
C TYR A 102 11.12 -8.30 -24.80
N ARG A 103 12.25 -8.55 -24.10
CA ARG A 103 13.26 -9.54 -24.51
C ARG A 103 12.76 -10.99 -24.51
N THR A 104 11.68 -11.28 -23.80
CA THR A 104 11.13 -12.64 -23.64
C THR A 104 9.81 -12.86 -24.40
N ALA A 105 9.24 -11.82 -25.03
CA ALA A 105 7.87 -11.83 -25.55
C ALA A 105 7.57 -12.93 -26.59
N GLU A 106 8.53 -13.20 -27.49
CA GLU A 106 8.36 -14.13 -28.61
C GLU A 106 9.20 -15.42 -28.45
N ASP A 107 9.76 -15.67 -27.27
CA ASP A 107 10.54 -16.88 -26.97
C ASP A 107 9.63 -17.95 -26.35
N ALA A 108 9.29 -18.97 -27.14
CA ALA A 108 8.45 -20.10 -26.71
C ALA A 108 9.07 -20.93 -25.58
N GLU A 109 10.36 -20.75 -25.29
CA GLU A 109 11.06 -21.36 -24.17
C GLU A 109 11.21 -20.41 -22.97
N LYS A 110 10.47 -19.29 -22.94
CA LYS A 110 10.42 -18.30 -21.83
C LYS A 110 9.00 -17.89 -21.46
N VAL A 111 8.02 -18.71 -21.81
CA VAL A 111 6.60 -18.37 -21.64
C VAL A 111 6.25 -18.14 -20.17
N ASN A 112 6.88 -18.86 -19.23
CA ASN A 112 6.58 -18.71 -17.81
C ASN A 112 7.16 -17.41 -17.26
N ILE A 113 8.46 -17.16 -17.45
CA ILE A 113 9.05 -15.90 -16.98
C ILE A 113 8.41 -14.70 -17.67
N ASN A 114 8.10 -14.77 -18.98
CA ASN A 114 7.41 -13.69 -19.68
C ASN A 114 6.03 -13.40 -19.07
N SER A 115 5.25 -14.44 -18.81
CA SER A 115 3.91 -14.29 -18.23
C SER A 115 3.98 -13.72 -16.81
N VAL A 116 4.93 -14.18 -15.99
CA VAL A 116 5.16 -13.64 -14.64
C VAL A 116 5.57 -12.17 -14.68
N LEU A 117 6.49 -11.79 -15.58
CA LEU A 117 6.89 -10.40 -15.79
C LEU A 117 5.70 -9.52 -16.19
N ARG A 118 4.81 -10.01 -17.07
CA ARG A 118 3.59 -9.28 -17.47
C ARG A 118 2.62 -9.09 -16.32
N ILE A 119 2.40 -10.13 -15.51
CA ILE A 119 1.55 -10.04 -14.31
C ILE A 119 2.12 -9.00 -13.35
N TYR A 120 3.43 -9.03 -13.10
CA TYR A 120 4.06 -8.08 -12.19
C TYR A 120 4.12 -6.66 -12.76
N ARG A 121 4.27 -6.51 -14.08
CA ARG A 121 4.14 -5.23 -14.78
C ARG A 121 2.78 -4.59 -14.54
N VAL A 122 1.70 -5.37 -14.69
CA VAL A 122 0.34 -4.92 -14.42
C VAL A 122 0.18 -4.50 -12.96
N TYR A 123 0.70 -5.28 -12.01
CA TYR A 123 0.65 -4.92 -10.59
C TYR A 123 1.36 -3.57 -10.30
N LEU A 124 2.60 -3.38 -10.76
CA LEU A 124 3.32 -2.13 -10.58
C LEU A 124 2.60 -0.94 -11.24
N MET A 125 2.10 -1.14 -12.46
CA MET A 125 1.36 -0.11 -13.19
C MET A 125 0.06 0.27 -12.49
N SER A 126 -0.61 -0.70 -11.85
CA SER A 126 -1.84 -0.41 -11.08
C SER A 126 -1.59 0.58 -9.95
N ILE A 127 -0.45 0.48 -9.25
CA ILE A 127 -0.07 1.43 -8.20
C ILE A 127 0.17 2.83 -8.79
N ILE A 128 0.82 2.93 -9.94
CA ILE A 128 1.07 4.22 -10.61
C ILE A 128 -0.25 4.86 -11.01
N THR A 129 -1.11 4.16 -11.76
CA THR A 129 -2.35 4.76 -12.25
C THR A 129 -3.33 5.06 -11.12
N ASP A 130 -3.40 4.22 -10.08
CA ASP A 130 -4.24 4.50 -8.90
C ASP A 130 -3.70 5.64 -8.04
N THR A 131 -2.46 6.09 -8.28
CA THR A 131 -1.89 7.28 -7.63
C THR A 131 -2.11 8.54 -8.47
N TYR A 132 -1.85 8.48 -9.78
CA TYR A 132 -1.71 9.69 -10.61
C TYR A 132 -2.81 9.87 -11.67
N GLY A 133 -3.47 8.79 -12.11
CA GLY A 133 -4.40 8.78 -13.24
C GLY A 133 -3.74 8.31 -14.54
N ASP A 134 -3.94 9.08 -15.61
CA ASP A 134 -3.34 8.82 -16.92
C ASP A 134 -1.82 8.77 -16.81
N ALA A 135 -1.16 7.79 -17.44
CA ALA A 135 0.28 7.59 -17.23
C ALA A 135 0.94 6.79 -18.38
N PRO A 136 2.25 6.95 -18.63
CA PRO A 136 2.98 6.13 -19.59
C PRO A 136 2.89 4.63 -19.32
N PHE A 137 2.32 3.86 -20.24
CA PHE A 137 2.26 2.40 -20.10
C PHE A 137 2.64 1.66 -21.38
N SER A 138 1.82 1.75 -22.43
CA SER A 138 2.02 1.06 -23.71
C SER A 138 3.30 1.47 -24.45
N GLU A 139 3.81 2.68 -24.19
CA GLU A 139 5.03 3.22 -24.81
C GLU A 139 6.19 3.41 -23.81
N ALA A 140 5.98 3.11 -22.53
CA ALA A 140 6.97 3.36 -21.48
C ALA A 140 8.21 2.47 -21.64
N GLY A 141 9.40 3.00 -21.30
CA GLY A 141 10.65 2.23 -21.26
C GLY A 141 11.19 1.76 -22.62
N LEU A 142 10.60 2.20 -23.74
CA LEU A 142 10.94 1.75 -25.10
C LEU A 142 12.03 2.60 -25.79
N GLY A 143 12.71 3.49 -25.07
CA GLY A 143 13.70 4.38 -25.63
C GLY A 143 14.88 3.64 -26.27
N PHE A 144 15.56 2.77 -25.51
CA PHE A 144 16.68 1.97 -26.04
C PHE A 144 16.24 0.71 -26.81
N LEU A 145 14.97 0.32 -26.72
CA LEU A 145 14.43 -0.86 -27.39
C LEU A 145 13.90 -0.53 -28.79
N GLU A 146 13.19 0.59 -28.95
CA GLU A 146 12.50 0.99 -30.18
C GLU A 146 12.74 2.45 -30.61
N GLY A 147 13.53 3.24 -29.86
CA GLY A 147 13.71 4.67 -30.13
C GLY A 147 12.51 5.54 -29.73
N LYS A 148 11.62 5.04 -28.86
CA LYS A 148 10.43 5.76 -28.36
C LYS A 148 10.71 6.42 -27.02
N PHE A 149 11.05 7.71 -27.04
CA PHE A 149 11.55 8.44 -25.86
C PHE A 149 10.55 9.39 -25.17
N ASN A 150 9.47 9.76 -25.86
CA ASN A 150 8.42 10.63 -25.32
C ASN A 150 7.09 9.86 -25.26
N PRO A 151 6.96 8.90 -24.34
CA PRO A 151 5.79 8.03 -24.28
C PRO A 151 4.54 8.85 -23.98
N LYS A 152 3.43 8.55 -24.67
CA LYS A 152 2.13 9.13 -24.34
C LYS A 152 1.66 8.68 -22.97
N TYR A 153 0.85 9.51 -22.31
CA TYR A 153 0.14 9.11 -21.11
C TYR A 153 -1.13 8.40 -21.54
N ASP A 154 -1.18 7.09 -21.32
CA ASP A 154 -2.36 6.30 -21.62
C ASP A 154 -3.48 6.68 -20.68
N LYS A 155 -4.71 6.67 -21.19
CA LYS A 155 -5.88 6.96 -20.36
C LYS A 155 -6.02 5.88 -19.30
N GLN A 156 -6.41 6.24 -18.09
CA GLN A 156 -6.63 5.26 -17.02
C GLN A 156 -7.63 4.18 -17.43
N GLU A 157 -8.71 4.52 -18.16
CA GLU A 157 -9.64 3.54 -18.72
C GLU A 157 -8.94 2.52 -19.64
N ASP A 158 -8.08 3.00 -20.55
CA ASP A 158 -7.34 2.15 -21.49
C ASP A 158 -6.28 1.28 -20.77
N ILE A 159 -5.64 1.83 -19.74
CA ILE A 159 -4.72 1.09 -18.87
C ILE A 159 -5.45 -0.06 -18.17
N TYR A 160 -6.62 0.19 -17.58
CA TYR A 160 -7.44 -0.85 -16.94
C TYR A 160 -7.92 -1.90 -17.96
N ASN A 161 -8.32 -1.49 -19.17
CA ASN A 161 -8.64 -2.42 -20.25
C ASN A 161 -7.45 -3.33 -20.58
N ALA A 162 -6.24 -2.77 -20.67
CA ALA A 162 -5.03 -3.53 -20.92
C ALA A 162 -4.67 -4.47 -19.76
N PHE A 163 -4.97 -4.13 -18.51
CA PHE A 163 -4.74 -5.03 -17.37
C PHE A 163 -5.50 -6.34 -17.51
N PHE A 164 -6.80 -6.30 -17.86
CA PHE A 164 -7.59 -7.52 -18.03
C PHE A 164 -7.05 -8.39 -19.16
N LEU A 165 -6.69 -7.79 -20.29
CA LEU A 165 -6.13 -8.50 -21.45
C LEU A 165 -4.76 -9.13 -21.15
N GLU A 166 -3.86 -8.38 -20.53
CA GLU A 166 -2.52 -8.85 -20.18
C GLU A 166 -2.57 -10.01 -19.17
N LEU A 167 -3.40 -9.89 -18.13
CA LEU A 167 -3.53 -10.93 -17.11
C LEU A 167 -4.18 -12.19 -17.66
N GLU A 168 -5.22 -12.06 -18.50
CA GLU A 168 -5.87 -13.20 -19.14
C GLU A 168 -4.91 -13.95 -20.08
N ASP A 169 -4.20 -13.24 -20.96
CA ASP A 169 -3.24 -13.88 -21.87
C ASP A 169 -2.05 -14.50 -21.12
N ALA A 170 -1.53 -13.85 -20.08
CA ALA A 170 -0.48 -14.41 -19.23
C ALA A 170 -0.93 -15.72 -18.55
N VAL A 171 -2.15 -15.74 -17.99
CA VAL A 171 -2.74 -16.95 -17.39
C VAL A 171 -2.84 -18.09 -18.40
N ASN A 172 -3.22 -17.78 -19.65
CA ASN A 172 -3.38 -18.77 -20.72
C ASN A 172 -2.05 -19.26 -21.31
N LYS A 173 -0.96 -18.50 -21.17
CA LYS A 173 0.38 -18.86 -21.66
C LYS A 173 1.24 -19.61 -20.65
N ILE A 174 0.95 -19.50 -19.35
CA ILE A 174 1.68 -20.24 -18.31
C ILE A 174 1.55 -21.75 -18.55
N ASP A 175 2.69 -22.44 -18.55
CA ASP A 175 2.81 -23.88 -18.72
C ASP A 175 3.88 -24.43 -17.76
N PRO A 176 3.51 -25.14 -16.67
CA PRO A 176 4.46 -25.68 -15.69
C PRO A 176 5.54 -26.62 -16.26
N THR A 177 5.34 -27.13 -17.49
CA THR A 177 6.29 -28.00 -18.19
C THR A 177 7.41 -27.24 -18.92
N LYS A 178 7.26 -25.92 -19.08
CA LYS A 178 8.22 -25.02 -19.74
C LYS A 178 9.28 -24.50 -18.77
N ASP A 179 9.86 -23.34 -19.08
CA ASP A 179 10.96 -22.73 -18.34
C ASP A 179 10.67 -22.56 -16.85
N LYS A 180 11.71 -22.68 -16.04
CA LYS A 180 11.60 -22.45 -14.60
C LYS A 180 11.85 -20.97 -14.31
N VAL A 181 10.90 -20.36 -13.62
CA VAL A 181 11.07 -19.04 -13.02
C VAL A 181 11.99 -19.20 -11.82
N THR A 182 13.11 -18.48 -11.83
CA THR A 182 14.12 -18.48 -10.77
C THR A 182 14.18 -17.09 -10.14
N GLY A 183 14.64 -16.99 -8.89
CA GLY A 183 14.71 -15.68 -8.21
C GLY A 183 13.37 -15.05 -7.83
N ASP A 184 12.25 -15.76 -7.96
CA ASP A 184 10.93 -15.29 -7.53
C ASP A 184 10.78 -15.36 -6.00
N LEU A 185 10.64 -14.20 -5.36
CA LEU A 185 10.51 -14.02 -3.92
C LEU A 185 9.06 -14.04 -3.42
N ILE A 186 8.08 -14.21 -4.31
CA ILE A 186 6.66 -14.34 -3.96
C ILE A 186 6.30 -15.82 -3.85
N TYR A 187 6.43 -16.57 -4.96
CA TYR A 187 5.99 -17.96 -5.04
C TYR A 187 7.09 -18.97 -5.30
N ALA A 188 8.36 -18.56 -5.24
CA ALA A 188 9.51 -19.43 -5.49
C ALA A 188 9.41 -20.17 -6.84
N GLY A 189 8.81 -19.53 -7.85
CA GLY A 189 8.65 -20.07 -9.19
C GLY A 189 7.45 -21.01 -9.38
N ASP A 190 6.54 -21.11 -8.41
CA ASP A 190 5.26 -21.80 -8.58
C ASP A 190 4.33 -20.98 -9.50
N VAL A 191 4.37 -21.31 -10.79
CA VAL A 191 3.61 -20.61 -11.84
C VAL A 191 2.10 -20.83 -11.74
N THR A 192 1.62 -21.86 -11.04
CA THR A 192 0.18 -22.02 -10.79
C THR A 192 -0.32 -20.99 -9.79
N LYS A 193 0.47 -20.64 -8.78
CA LYS A 193 0.16 -19.52 -7.87
C LYS A 193 0.22 -18.16 -8.57
N TRP A 194 1.07 -18.02 -9.60
CA TRP A 194 1.05 -16.85 -10.47
C TRP A 194 -0.26 -16.72 -11.27
N GLN A 195 -0.84 -17.83 -11.75
CA GLN A 195 -2.19 -17.80 -12.35
C GLN A 195 -3.24 -17.37 -11.32
N GLN A 196 -3.18 -17.90 -10.10
CA GLN A 196 -4.09 -17.53 -9.00
C GLN A 196 -4.00 -16.03 -8.67
N LEU A 197 -2.78 -15.50 -8.57
CA LEU A 197 -2.56 -14.07 -8.36
C LEU A 197 -3.09 -13.23 -9.53
N ALA A 198 -2.81 -13.62 -10.77
CA ALA A 198 -3.27 -12.89 -11.94
C ALA A 198 -4.80 -12.80 -12.00
N ASN A 199 -5.51 -13.90 -11.78
CA ASN A 199 -6.97 -13.88 -11.73
C ASN A 199 -7.51 -13.13 -10.50
N SER A 200 -6.81 -13.18 -9.37
CA SER A 200 -7.20 -12.38 -8.19
C SER A 200 -7.03 -10.88 -8.43
N LEU A 201 -5.95 -10.45 -9.11
CA LEU A 201 -5.77 -9.07 -9.55
C LEU A 201 -6.90 -8.65 -10.52
N ARG A 202 -7.34 -9.54 -11.41
CA ARG A 202 -8.53 -9.29 -12.25
C ARG A 202 -9.78 -9.05 -11.38
N LEU A 203 -10.00 -9.81 -10.30
CA LEU A 203 -11.09 -9.54 -9.35
C LEU A 203 -10.97 -8.16 -8.70
N ARG A 204 -9.77 -7.79 -8.24
CA ARG A 204 -9.50 -6.46 -7.64
C ARG A 204 -9.84 -5.35 -8.63
N PHE A 205 -9.31 -5.42 -9.86
CA PHE A 205 -9.53 -4.38 -10.86
C PHE A 205 -10.96 -4.34 -11.37
N ALA A 206 -11.62 -5.50 -11.50
CA ALA A 206 -13.04 -5.58 -11.84
C ALA A 206 -13.89 -4.89 -10.76
N MET A 207 -13.60 -5.14 -9.48
CA MET A 207 -14.28 -4.45 -8.39
C MET A 207 -13.94 -2.96 -8.35
N ARG A 208 -12.69 -2.57 -8.68
CA ARG A 208 -12.29 -1.17 -8.75
C ARG A 208 -13.17 -0.37 -9.73
N ILE A 209 -13.43 -0.93 -10.91
CA ILE A 209 -14.23 -0.26 -11.95
C ILE A 209 -15.74 -0.43 -11.76
N SER A 210 -16.19 -1.01 -10.64
CA SER A 210 -17.60 -1.39 -10.44
C SER A 210 -18.59 -0.23 -10.36
N ASN A 211 -18.12 0.98 -10.09
CA ASN A 211 -18.96 2.18 -10.08
C ASN A 211 -18.94 2.89 -11.45
N VAL A 212 -17.77 3.03 -12.08
CA VAL A 212 -17.63 3.72 -13.38
C VAL A 212 -18.14 2.90 -14.56
N ASN A 213 -17.97 1.57 -14.54
CA ASN A 213 -18.44 0.67 -15.59
C ASN A 213 -18.95 -0.66 -15.01
N PRO A 214 -20.16 -0.67 -14.42
CA PRO A 214 -20.72 -1.84 -13.73
C PRO A 214 -20.83 -3.09 -14.61
N THR A 215 -21.16 -2.92 -15.90
CA THR A 215 -21.31 -4.04 -16.85
C THR A 215 -19.98 -4.72 -17.13
N LYS A 216 -18.93 -3.94 -17.41
CA LYS A 216 -17.60 -4.51 -17.62
C LYS A 216 -17.07 -5.11 -16.32
N ALA A 217 -17.25 -4.43 -15.19
CA ALA A 217 -16.87 -4.92 -13.87
C ALA A 217 -17.42 -6.33 -13.60
N GLN A 218 -18.73 -6.52 -13.75
CA GLN A 218 -19.35 -7.83 -13.56
C GLN A 218 -18.76 -8.88 -14.50
N THR A 219 -18.63 -8.54 -15.79
CA THR A 219 -18.12 -9.47 -16.81
C THR A 219 -16.70 -9.92 -16.50
N GLU A 220 -15.80 -8.98 -16.18
CA GLU A 220 -14.40 -9.29 -15.88
C GLU A 220 -14.25 -10.08 -14.58
N PHE A 221 -15.10 -9.79 -13.58
CA PHE A 221 -15.10 -10.54 -12.32
C PHE A 221 -15.51 -12.00 -12.54
N GLU A 222 -16.62 -12.23 -13.24
CA GLU A 222 -17.11 -13.58 -13.56
C GLU A 222 -16.13 -14.35 -14.44
N ASN A 223 -15.51 -13.70 -15.44
CA ASN A 223 -14.48 -14.30 -16.29
C ASN A 223 -13.23 -14.73 -15.49
N ALA A 224 -12.78 -13.90 -14.55
CA ALA A 224 -11.61 -14.23 -13.72
C ALA A 224 -11.85 -15.43 -12.81
N LEU A 225 -13.06 -15.61 -12.28
CA LEU A 225 -13.42 -16.79 -11.49
C LEU A 225 -13.40 -18.09 -12.30
N ALA A 226 -13.71 -18.00 -13.60
CA ALA A 226 -13.76 -19.15 -14.50
C ALA A 226 -12.43 -19.44 -15.24
N ALA A 227 -11.42 -18.58 -15.06
CA ALA A 227 -10.16 -18.66 -15.79
C ALA A 227 -9.24 -19.80 -15.32
N ASN A 228 -8.29 -20.17 -16.18
CA ASN A 228 -7.28 -21.20 -15.88
C ASN A 228 -6.54 -20.88 -14.57
N GLY A 229 -6.29 -21.90 -13.76
CA GLY A 229 -5.61 -21.77 -12.46
C GLY A 229 -6.50 -21.26 -11.32
N GLY A 230 -7.69 -20.72 -11.60
CA GLY A 230 -8.60 -20.17 -10.59
C GLY A 230 -8.02 -18.91 -9.91
N VAL A 231 -8.58 -18.55 -8.76
CA VAL A 231 -8.16 -17.40 -7.93
C VAL A 231 -7.53 -17.88 -6.62
N ILE A 232 -6.98 -16.97 -5.82
CA ILE A 232 -6.45 -17.29 -4.48
C ILE A 232 -7.64 -17.68 -3.57
N THR A 233 -7.67 -18.94 -3.12
CA THR A 233 -8.75 -19.46 -2.28
C THR A 233 -8.44 -19.50 -0.79
N ASP A 234 -7.17 -19.56 -0.43
CA ASP A 234 -6.67 -19.68 0.95
C ASP A 234 -5.29 -19.05 1.10
N ALA A 235 -4.86 -18.87 2.35
CA ALA A 235 -3.66 -18.12 2.70
C ALA A 235 -2.34 -18.74 2.20
N SER A 236 -2.32 -20.03 1.85
CA SER A 236 -1.11 -20.66 1.32
C SER A 236 -0.69 -20.11 -0.05
N SER A 237 -1.62 -19.45 -0.75
CA SER A 237 -1.40 -18.75 -2.01
C SER A 237 -1.50 -17.23 -1.87
N ASP A 238 -1.37 -16.67 -0.66
CA ASP A 238 -1.23 -15.23 -0.51
C ASP A 238 0.05 -14.74 -1.20
N ALA A 239 -0.06 -13.62 -1.92
CA ALA A 239 1.05 -13.02 -2.66
C ALA A 239 1.86 -12.12 -1.72
N LEU A 240 2.90 -12.69 -1.12
CA LEU A 240 3.75 -12.03 -0.13
C LEU A 240 5.20 -12.03 -0.60
N ILE A 241 5.78 -10.85 -0.78
CA ILE A 241 7.20 -10.69 -1.10
C ILE A 241 8.01 -10.97 0.16
N LYS A 242 8.96 -11.89 0.07
CA LYS A 242 9.87 -12.23 1.16
C LYS A 242 11.00 -11.20 1.27
N TYR A 243 11.13 -10.59 2.44
CA TYR A 243 12.27 -9.75 2.82
C TYR A 243 13.16 -10.45 3.85
N MET A 244 14.39 -9.98 3.94
CA MET A 244 15.40 -10.47 4.89
C MET A 244 15.43 -9.60 6.14
N THR A 245 15.85 -10.17 7.26
CA THR A 245 16.18 -9.39 8.45
C THR A 245 17.48 -8.61 8.21
N ILE A 246 17.38 -7.31 7.95
CA ILE A 246 18.50 -6.38 7.83
C ILE A 246 18.41 -5.34 8.96
N ALA A 247 19.56 -4.91 9.50
CA ALA A 247 19.59 -3.86 10.51
C ALA A 247 19.13 -2.53 9.89
N PHE A 248 18.24 -1.81 10.58
CA PHE A 248 17.76 -0.52 10.09
C PHE A 248 18.88 0.51 10.06
N SER A 249 19.03 1.18 8.91
CA SER A 249 20.01 2.23 8.67
C SER A 249 19.40 3.30 7.77
N PHE A 250 19.63 4.57 8.11
CA PHE A 250 19.21 5.72 7.29
C PHE A 250 20.43 6.44 6.66
N GLY A 251 21.58 5.76 6.62
CA GLY A 251 22.75 6.22 5.87
C GLY A 251 22.53 6.09 4.36
N GLN A 252 23.35 6.80 3.56
CA GLN A 252 23.21 6.86 2.11
C GLN A 252 23.12 5.48 1.43
N GLU A 253 23.94 4.52 1.85
CA GLU A 253 23.97 3.16 1.29
C GLU A 253 22.67 2.35 1.52
N ALA A 254 21.84 2.73 2.51
CA ALA A 254 20.59 2.03 2.76
C ALA A 254 19.52 2.34 1.71
N TYR A 255 19.63 3.48 1.01
CA TYR A 255 18.65 3.88 -0.01
C TYR A 255 18.75 3.08 -1.32
N SER A 256 19.79 2.27 -1.49
CA SER A 256 19.96 1.31 -2.59
C SER A 256 19.87 -0.16 -2.14
N ASP A 257 19.56 -0.41 -0.87
CA ASP A 257 19.43 -1.76 -0.32
C ASP A 257 17.97 -2.17 -0.13
N TYR A 258 17.46 -2.98 -1.06
CA TYR A 258 16.06 -3.41 -1.06
C TYR A 258 15.84 -4.76 -0.37
N ARG A 259 16.84 -5.33 0.29
CA ARG A 259 16.75 -6.68 0.88
C ARG A 259 15.82 -6.76 2.08
N GLY A 260 15.67 -5.67 2.82
CA GLY A 260 14.77 -5.56 3.95
C GLY A 260 13.49 -4.80 3.60
N ASN A 261 12.43 -5.00 4.38
CA ASN A 261 11.20 -4.23 4.28
C ASN A 261 11.41 -2.81 4.84
N SER A 262 11.58 -1.86 3.92
CA SER A 262 11.84 -0.46 4.23
C SER A 262 10.58 0.29 4.67
N LEU A 263 9.38 -0.23 4.38
CA LEU A 263 8.14 0.34 4.95
C LEU A 263 8.15 0.18 6.46
N SER A 264 8.45 -1.04 6.92
CA SER A 264 8.53 -1.38 8.35
C SER A 264 9.66 -0.61 9.04
N GLN A 265 10.80 -0.43 8.36
CA GLN A 265 11.87 0.46 8.81
C GLN A 265 11.38 1.89 8.99
N LEU A 266 10.65 2.44 8.02
CA LEU A 266 10.21 3.82 8.04
C LEU A 266 9.09 4.08 9.07
N LEU A 267 8.24 3.07 9.30
CA LEU A 267 7.22 3.08 10.35
C LEU A 267 7.82 2.95 11.76
N PHE A 268 8.98 2.32 11.90
CA PHE A 268 9.80 2.42 13.11
C PHE A 268 10.35 3.85 13.26
N GLY A 269 10.96 4.36 12.18
CA GLY A 269 11.29 5.77 12.02
C GLY A 269 12.77 6.08 12.07
N ASN A 270 13.14 7.16 11.38
CA ASN A 270 14.48 7.78 11.43
C ASN A 270 14.72 8.60 12.72
N ASP A 271 13.64 8.95 13.43
CA ASP A 271 13.64 9.59 14.75
C ASP A 271 12.61 8.86 15.64
N PRO A 272 12.88 7.59 15.99
CA PRO A 272 11.86 6.67 16.50
C PRO A 272 11.40 7.02 17.93
N ALA A 273 12.20 7.79 18.68
CA ALA A 273 11.84 8.21 20.03
C ALA A 273 10.80 9.35 20.04
N ASN A 274 10.91 10.30 19.11
CA ASN A 274 10.02 11.48 19.09
C ASN A 274 8.89 11.36 18.06
N ASN A 275 9.15 10.65 16.96
CA ASN A 275 8.25 10.54 15.81
C ASN A 275 7.93 9.08 15.43
N PRO A 276 7.51 8.20 16.37
CA PRO A 276 7.06 6.85 16.03
C PRO A 276 5.73 6.88 15.27
N SER A 277 5.33 5.71 14.76
CA SER A 277 4.01 5.51 14.15
C SER A 277 2.89 5.48 15.21
N TYR A 278 2.34 6.65 15.53
CA TYR A 278 1.11 6.81 16.32
C TYR A 278 -0.12 6.46 15.49
N LEU A 279 -1.11 5.80 16.10
CA LEU A 279 -2.36 5.47 15.44
C LEU A 279 -3.28 6.70 15.37
N CYS A 280 -3.94 6.82 14.23
CA CYS A 280 -5.03 7.77 14.08
C CYS A 280 -6.27 7.31 14.88
N SER A 281 -7.00 8.27 15.42
CA SER A 281 -8.22 8.05 16.19
C SER A 281 -9.28 7.27 15.41
N THR A 282 -9.46 7.54 14.11
CA THR A 282 -10.44 6.85 13.27
C THR A 282 -10.20 5.33 13.29
N PHE A 283 -8.94 4.91 13.09
CA PHE A 283 -8.56 3.50 13.10
C PHE A 283 -8.52 2.87 14.47
N PHE A 284 -7.88 3.51 15.45
CA PHE A 284 -7.85 2.96 16.82
C PHE A 284 -9.26 2.84 17.40
N ASN A 285 -10.12 3.83 17.19
CA ASN A 285 -11.49 3.80 17.69
C ASN A 285 -12.34 2.76 16.96
N GLN A 286 -12.17 2.57 15.63
CA GLN A 286 -12.81 1.47 14.91
C GLN A 286 -12.51 0.13 15.59
N LEU A 287 -11.23 -0.15 15.87
CA LEU A 287 -10.81 -1.39 16.52
C LEU A 287 -11.35 -1.47 17.96
N ARG A 288 -11.08 -0.45 18.76
CA ARG A 288 -11.35 -0.45 20.21
C ARG A 288 -12.84 -0.43 20.56
N GLN A 289 -13.65 0.33 19.82
CA GLN A 289 -15.08 0.48 20.08
C GLN A 289 -15.91 -0.68 19.50
N SER A 290 -15.41 -1.34 18.45
CA SER A 290 -16.03 -2.58 17.95
C SER A 290 -15.65 -3.82 18.76
N GLY A 291 -14.71 -3.71 19.70
CA GLY A 291 -14.20 -4.86 20.44
C GLY A 291 -13.39 -5.81 19.55
N ASP A 292 -12.70 -5.26 18.55
CA ASP A 292 -11.93 -6.04 17.59
C ASP A 292 -10.77 -6.76 18.29
N PRO A 293 -10.64 -8.10 18.16
CA PRO A 293 -9.52 -8.87 18.71
C PRO A 293 -8.14 -8.40 18.24
N ARG A 294 -8.07 -7.61 17.17
CA ARG A 294 -6.82 -7.06 16.63
C ARG A 294 -6.40 -5.74 17.30
N THR A 295 -7.24 -5.11 18.12
CA THR A 295 -6.96 -3.80 18.75
C THR A 295 -5.55 -3.74 19.35
N PHE A 296 -5.25 -4.67 20.27
CA PHE A 296 -3.94 -4.73 20.94
C PHE A 296 -2.97 -5.76 20.31
N LYS A 297 -3.28 -6.23 19.10
CA LYS A 297 -2.33 -6.92 18.22
C LYS A 297 -1.64 -5.90 17.31
N ILE A 298 -2.43 -5.00 16.73
CA ILE A 298 -1.98 -3.91 15.86
C ILE A 298 -1.33 -2.79 16.68
N SER A 299 -1.85 -2.49 17.86
CA SER A 299 -1.39 -1.33 18.66
C SER A 299 -1.00 -1.68 20.09
N ARG A 300 -0.13 -0.86 20.67
CA ARG A 300 0.20 -0.84 22.10
C ARG A 300 0.53 0.58 22.54
N CYS A 301 0.60 0.81 23.84
CA CYS A 301 1.12 2.02 24.43
C CYS A 301 2.50 1.68 24.99
N TYR A 302 3.53 2.38 24.51
CA TYR A 302 4.90 2.11 24.89
C TYR A 302 5.55 3.33 25.50
N TYR A 303 6.28 3.11 26.59
CA TYR A 303 7.35 3.98 27.02
C TYR A 303 8.65 3.60 26.31
N ASP A 304 9.23 4.57 25.61
CA ASP A 304 10.35 4.35 24.66
C ASP A 304 11.68 4.93 25.18
N GLY A 305 11.76 5.36 26.45
CA GLY A 305 12.98 6.00 26.97
C GLY A 305 14.20 5.08 27.12
N LEU A 306 14.01 3.76 26.98
CA LEU A 306 15.08 2.75 26.94
C LEU A 306 15.26 2.11 25.56
N MET A 307 14.47 2.54 24.57
CA MET A 307 14.49 1.99 23.22
C MET A 307 15.77 2.37 22.48
N SER A 308 16.30 1.45 21.67
CA SER A 308 17.40 1.76 20.74
C SER A 308 16.93 2.71 19.63
N ALA A 309 17.84 3.51 19.08
CA ALA A 309 17.57 4.33 17.90
C ALA A 309 17.47 3.51 16.60
N THR A 310 17.92 2.24 16.60
CA THR A 310 18.04 1.40 15.41
C THR A 310 17.17 0.13 15.42
N SER A 311 16.47 -0.15 16.52
CA SER A 311 15.52 -1.25 16.62
C SER A 311 14.44 -0.97 17.67
N PRO A 312 13.23 -1.55 17.54
CA PRO A 312 12.14 -1.38 18.51
C PRO A 312 12.32 -2.24 19.79
N ASP A 313 13.55 -2.57 20.14
CA ASP A 313 13.88 -3.39 21.30
C ASP A 313 13.90 -2.55 22.58
N ASN A 314 13.68 -3.19 23.73
CA ASN A 314 13.65 -2.55 25.06
C ASN A 314 12.58 -1.45 25.25
N ARG A 315 11.52 -1.46 24.44
CA ARG A 315 10.29 -0.71 24.72
C ARG A 315 9.57 -1.30 25.91
N VAL A 316 8.98 -0.46 26.75
CA VAL A 316 8.20 -0.88 27.91
C VAL A 316 6.72 -0.78 27.57
N ASP A 317 6.03 -1.91 27.50
CA ASP A 317 4.59 -1.95 27.23
C ASP A 317 3.79 -1.60 28.48
N ILE A 318 3.02 -0.51 28.40
CA ILE A 318 2.19 0.00 29.49
C ILE A 318 0.69 -0.13 29.18
N THR A 319 0.30 -0.84 28.11
CA THR A 319 -1.11 -0.96 27.70
C THR A 319 -1.97 -1.58 28.79
N GLN A 320 -1.51 -2.67 29.41
CA GLN A 320 -2.27 -3.36 30.44
C GLN A 320 -2.40 -2.51 31.72
N GLU A 321 -1.32 -1.83 32.13
CA GLU A 321 -1.34 -0.91 33.26
C GLU A 321 -2.36 0.22 33.05
N MET A 322 -2.41 0.81 31.85
CA MET A 322 -3.40 1.84 31.52
C MET A 322 -4.82 1.33 31.66
N ILE A 323 -5.11 0.11 31.17
CA ILE A 323 -6.45 -0.50 31.30
C ILE A 323 -6.83 -0.70 32.77
N GLU A 324 -5.91 -1.25 33.57
CA GLU A 324 -6.16 -1.54 35.00
C GLU A 324 -6.35 -0.28 35.83
N LYS A 325 -5.64 0.80 35.50
CA LYS A 325 -5.76 2.11 36.15
C LYS A 325 -6.91 2.97 35.61
N GLY A 326 -7.61 2.53 34.55
CA GLY A 326 -8.66 3.30 33.90
C GLY A 326 -8.15 4.57 33.23
N ILE A 327 -6.94 4.53 32.67
CA ILE A 327 -6.36 5.64 31.90
C ILE A 327 -6.91 5.60 30.47
N ASP A 328 -7.45 6.72 30.00
CA ASP A 328 -7.96 6.84 28.64
C ASP A 328 -6.83 6.80 27.60
N PHE A 329 -7.03 6.00 26.55
CA PHE A 329 -6.18 6.05 25.37
C PHE A 329 -6.44 7.34 24.58
N SER A 330 -5.38 7.96 24.08
CA SER A 330 -5.48 9.23 23.36
C SER A 330 -4.95 9.13 21.93
N PRO A 331 -5.58 8.35 21.03
CA PRO A 331 -5.15 8.29 19.63
C PRO A 331 -5.31 9.65 18.92
N ARG A 332 -4.67 9.83 17.77
CA ARG A 332 -4.49 11.16 17.16
C ARG A 332 -5.57 11.47 16.14
N ASN A 333 -6.33 12.56 16.34
CA ASN A 333 -7.32 13.01 15.36
C ASN A 333 -6.65 13.39 14.03
N PRO A 334 -7.32 13.22 12.86
CA PRO A 334 -6.79 13.72 11.60
C PRO A 334 -6.37 15.20 11.69
N GLY A 335 -5.09 15.48 11.38
CA GLY A 335 -4.48 16.82 11.49
C GLY A 335 -3.71 17.11 12.79
N ALA A 336 -3.82 16.23 13.80
CA ALA A 336 -3.12 16.35 15.08
C ALA A 336 -1.67 15.87 15.00
N TYR A 337 -0.77 16.56 15.70
CA TYR A 337 0.56 16.03 16.03
C TYR A 337 0.50 15.26 17.35
N SER A 338 1.55 14.50 17.69
CA SER A 338 1.64 13.87 19.03
C SER A 338 1.64 14.91 20.16
N TRP A 339 2.19 16.09 19.95
CA TRP A 339 2.21 17.16 20.97
C TRP A 339 1.03 18.14 20.86
N GLU A 340 0.14 17.99 19.87
CA GLU A 340 -0.95 18.95 19.61
C GLU A 340 -2.23 18.23 19.18
N PRO A 341 -3.21 18.07 20.09
CA PRO A 341 -3.19 18.49 21.50
C PRO A 341 -2.31 17.58 22.38
N TRP A 342 -1.67 18.17 23.39
CA TRP A 342 -0.92 17.40 24.40
C TRP A 342 -1.89 16.53 25.22
N PRO A 343 -1.63 15.23 25.39
CA PRO A 343 -2.57 14.34 26.08
C PRO A 343 -2.47 14.45 27.60
N THR A 344 -3.55 14.05 28.28
CA THR A 344 -3.54 13.83 29.72
C THR A 344 -2.72 12.58 30.06
N GLY A 345 -1.73 12.76 30.92
CA GLY A 345 -0.80 11.72 31.35
C GLY A 345 -1.17 11.01 32.64
N TYR A 346 -0.28 10.15 33.13
CA TYR A 346 -0.36 9.50 34.44
C TYR A 346 1.03 9.05 34.93
N ASP A 347 1.16 8.74 36.22
CA ASP A 347 2.39 8.14 36.74
C ASP A 347 2.34 6.60 36.65
N SER A 348 3.25 6.02 35.87
CA SER A 348 3.37 4.57 35.68
C SER A 348 4.13 3.92 36.84
N ASP A 349 3.57 2.85 37.41
CA ASP A 349 4.22 2.05 38.45
C ASP A 349 5.30 1.14 37.85
N ILE A 350 5.09 0.66 36.63
CA ILE A 350 6.12 -0.07 35.86
C ILE A 350 7.35 0.82 35.68
N CYS A 351 7.16 2.07 35.22
CA CYS A 351 8.27 3.00 35.05
C CYS A 351 8.87 3.46 36.39
N LYS A 352 8.11 3.51 37.49
CA LYS A 352 8.67 3.74 38.85
C LYS A 352 9.65 2.66 39.24
N GLU A 353 9.31 1.40 39.01
CA GLU A 353 10.20 0.28 39.32
C GLU A 353 11.50 0.35 38.50
N LEU A 354 11.39 0.64 37.21
CA LEU A 354 12.55 0.81 36.33
C LEU A 354 13.43 2.00 36.73
N ALA A 355 12.83 3.10 37.19
CA ALA A 355 13.55 4.30 37.61
C ALA A 355 14.40 4.11 38.88
N VAL A 356 14.10 3.10 39.72
CA VAL A 356 14.87 2.82 40.96
C VAL A 356 16.35 2.62 40.67
N ASN A 357 16.67 1.90 39.58
CA ASN A 357 18.04 1.55 39.21
C ASN A 357 18.51 2.26 37.93
N ASN A 358 17.66 3.08 37.30
CA ASN A 358 18.00 3.77 36.07
C ASN A 358 17.51 5.24 36.07
N PRO A 359 18.40 6.22 36.35
CA PRO A 359 18.02 7.62 36.44
C PRO A 359 17.62 8.25 35.09
N SER A 360 17.79 7.55 33.96
CA SER A 360 17.29 8.03 32.66
C SER A 360 15.79 7.80 32.48
N VAL A 361 15.15 6.99 33.34
CA VAL A 361 13.73 6.66 33.24
C VAL A 361 12.88 7.74 33.90
N THR A 362 11.85 8.20 33.19
CA THR A 362 10.80 9.05 33.76
C THR A 362 9.60 8.20 34.16
N VAL A 363 8.96 8.59 35.25
CA VAL A 363 7.77 7.94 35.81
C VAL A 363 6.49 8.48 35.19
N THR A 364 6.47 9.77 34.87
CA THR A 364 5.30 10.48 34.39
C THR A 364 5.17 10.29 32.88
N MET A 365 4.13 9.57 32.49
CA MET A 365 3.74 9.35 31.10
C MET A 365 2.91 10.53 30.61
N ALA A 366 3.07 10.88 29.34
CA ALA A 366 2.24 11.84 28.63
C ALA A 366 1.84 11.28 27.27
N ARG A 367 2.68 11.46 26.24
CA ARG A 367 2.41 10.97 24.86
C ARG A 367 2.41 9.45 24.75
N GLU A 368 2.91 8.75 25.76
CA GLU A 368 2.88 7.28 25.84
C GLU A 368 1.44 6.73 25.95
N VAL A 369 0.46 7.53 26.37
CA VAL A 369 -0.96 7.14 26.35
C VAL A 369 -1.60 7.17 24.95
N GLU A 370 -0.86 7.65 23.96
CA GLU A 370 -1.23 7.61 22.55
C GLU A 370 -0.83 6.25 21.97
N PRO A 371 -1.78 5.45 21.46
CA PRO A 371 -1.47 4.13 20.89
C PRO A 371 -0.48 4.24 19.73
N LYS A 372 0.55 3.41 19.76
CA LYS A 372 1.60 3.27 18.75
C LYS A 372 1.45 1.93 18.04
N LEU A 373 1.98 1.86 16.83
CA LEU A 373 2.10 0.61 16.08
C LEU A 373 2.93 -0.42 16.86
N ALA A 374 2.41 -1.64 16.97
CA ALA A 374 3.05 -2.73 17.71
C ALA A 374 4.35 -3.20 17.03
N ASN A 375 5.30 -3.71 17.83
CA ASN A 375 6.62 -4.15 17.37
C ASN A 375 6.58 -5.21 16.26
N ASN A 376 5.51 -6.01 16.19
CA ASN A 376 5.28 -7.02 15.18
C ASN A 376 5.33 -6.46 13.74
N PHE A 377 4.95 -5.20 13.56
CA PHE A 377 4.90 -4.49 12.27
C PHE A 377 6.12 -3.59 12.01
N LEU A 378 7.15 -3.71 12.87
CA LEU A 378 8.36 -2.91 12.84
C LEU A 378 9.59 -3.80 12.61
N LYS A 379 9.44 -4.84 11.79
CA LYS A 379 10.50 -5.82 11.52
C LYS A 379 10.91 -5.80 10.05
N SER A 380 12.23 -5.87 9.82
CA SER A 380 12.81 -5.83 8.47
C SER A 380 12.38 -7.02 7.60
N ASP A 381 11.99 -8.14 8.21
CA ASP A 381 11.47 -9.33 7.54
C ASP A 381 9.95 -9.39 7.43
N ASN A 382 9.22 -8.31 7.78
CA ASN A 382 7.79 -8.23 7.51
C ASN A 382 7.53 -8.38 5.98
N PRO A 383 6.48 -9.10 5.58
CA PRO A 383 6.24 -9.37 4.16
C PRO A 383 5.82 -8.11 3.40
N GLY A 384 6.21 -8.02 2.13
CA GLY A 384 5.60 -7.06 1.19
C GLY A 384 4.28 -7.61 0.67
N VAL A 385 3.16 -7.02 1.10
CA VAL A 385 1.82 -7.53 0.76
C VAL A 385 1.41 -7.06 -0.63
N VAL A 386 1.19 -8.00 -1.55
CA VAL A 386 0.65 -7.73 -2.90
C VAL A 386 -0.86 -7.91 -2.89
N MET A 387 -1.34 -9.11 -2.55
CA MET A 387 -2.76 -9.48 -2.48
C MET A 387 -2.96 -10.70 -1.57
N THR A 388 -4.12 -10.81 -0.91
CA THR A 388 -4.42 -11.89 0.05
C THR A 388 -5.72 -12.61 -0.27
N SER A 389 -5.85 -13.82 0.25
CA SER A 389 -7.08 -14.62 0.21
C SER A 389 -8.22 -13.95 0.99
N ALA A 390 -7.90 -13.22 2.06
CA ALA A 390 -8.87 -12.40 2.81
C ALA A 390 -9.51 -11.34 1.91
N GLU A 391 -8.70 -10.64 1.11
CA GLU A 391 -9.20 -9.67 0.13
C GLU A 391 -10.10 -10.33 -0.91
N VAL A 392 -9.70 -11.48 -1.48
CA VAL A 392 -10.56 -12.23 -2.42
C VAL A 392 -11.92 -12.56 -1.81
N LYS A 393 -11.97 -12.94 -0.53
CA LYS A 393 -13.25 -13.18 0.17
C LYS A 393 -14.10 -11.90 0.30
N PHE A 394 -13.50 -10.76 0.61
CA PHE A 394 -14.20 -9.48 0.65
C PHE A 394 -14.72 -9.05 -0.72
N LEU A 395 -13.91 -9.21 -1.78
CA LEU A 395 -14.31 -8.94 -3.17
C LEU A 395 -15.51 -9.82 -3.58
N MET A 396 -15.46 -11.12 -3.25
CA MET A 396 -16.54 -12.06 -3.49
C MET A 396 -17.81 -11.69 -2.70
N ALA A 397 -17.67 -11.28 -1.44
CA ALA A 397 -18.79 -10.82 -0.61
C ALA A 397 -19.47 -9.60 -1.24
N GLU A 398 -18.70 -8.61 -1.68
CA GLU A 398 -19.22 -7.41 -2.32
C GLU A 398 -19.89 -7.72 -3.67
N ALA A 399 -19.26 -8.55 -4.52
CA ALA A 399 -19.85 -9.01 -5.77
C ALA A 399 -21.20 -9.72 -5.55
N THR A 400 -21.30 -10.52 -4.48
CA THR A 400 -22.55 -11.20 -4.09
C THR A 400 -23.61 -10.20 -3.62
N VAL A 401 -23.24 -9.15 -2.88
CA VAL A 401 -24.16 -8.05 -2.53
C VAL A 401 -24.67 -7.35 -3.79
N LYS A 402 -23.77 -7.07 -4.75
CA LYS A 402 -24.06 -6.49 -6.08
C LYS A 402 -24.82 -7.43 -7.03
N LYS A 403 -25.15 -8.66 -6.60
CA LYS A 403 -25.92 -9.67 -7.34
C LYS A 403 -25.23 -10.20 -8.60
N TRP A 404 -23.89 -10.22 -8.63
CA TRP A 404 -23.14 -10.88 -9.69
C TRP A 404 -23.16 -12.40 -9.52
N ASN A 405 -22.96 -13.15 -10.61
CA ASN A 405 -23.06 -14.62 -10.62
C ASN A 405 -21.74 -15.27 -10.16
N VAL A 406 -21.44 -15.19 -8.87
CA VAL A 406 -20.12 -15.58 -8.31
C VAL A 406 -20.15 -16.88 -7.49
N GLY A 407 -21.15 -17.74 -7.72
CA GLY A 407 -21.30 -19.03 -7.04
C GLY A 407 -22.41 -19.05 -5.99
N SER A 408 -22.37 -20.03 -5.09
CA SER A 408 -23.47 -20.35 -4.17
C SER A 408 -23.23 -19.98 -2.70
N VAL A 409 -22.04 -19.49 -2.34
CA VAL A 409 -21.73 -19.08 -0.97
C VAL A 409 -22.41 -17.75 -0.68
N SER A 410 -23.03 -17.62 0.50
CA SER A 410 -23.71 -16.37 0.87
C SER A 410 -22.71 -15.23 1.06
N ALA A 411 -23.15 -13.99 0.82
CA ALA A 411 -22.32 -12.80 1.05
C ALA A 411 -21.87 -12.68 2.51
N GLU A 412 -22.71 -13.10 3.46
CA GLU A 412 -22.40 -13.10 4.89
C GLU A 412 -21.30 -14.12 5.22
N ASP A 413 -21.36 -15.33 4.67
CA ASP A 413 -20.33 -16.34 4.92
C ASP A 413 -19.00 -15.95 4.28
N LEU A 414 -19.02 -15.36 3.08
CA LEU A 414 -17.83 -14.81 2.44
C LEU A 414 -17.22 -13.68 3.27
N TYR A 415 -18.04 -12.78 3.80
CA TYR A 415 -17.58 -11.73 4.71
C TYR A 415 -16.93 -12.32 5.97
N LYS A 416 -17.57 -13.28 6.64
CA LYS A 416 -17.03 -13.93 7.85
C LYS A 416 -15.70 -14.64 7.55
N GLN A 417 -15.59 -15.32 6.42
CA GLN A 417 -14.34 -15.94 5.96
C GLN A 417 -13.24 -14.89 5.74
N GLY A 418 -13.57 -13.75 5.13
CA GLY A 418 -12.63 -12.64 4.94
C GLY A 418 -12.15 -12.06 6.27
N VAL A 419 -13.06 -11.83 7.23
CA VAL A 419 -12.70 -11.34 8.57
C VAL A 419 -11.80 -12.33 9.31
N ARG A 420 -12.14 -13.62 9.29
CA ARG A 420 -11.32 -14.68 9.91
C ARG A 420 -9.93 -14.72 9.29
N ALA A 421 -9.84 -14.79 7.96
CA ALA A 421 -8.57 -14.80 7.23
C ALA A 421 -7.74 -13.53 7.50
N ALA A 422 -8.37 -12.36 7.63
CA ALA A 422 -7.66 -11.13 7.98
C ALA A 422 -7.12 -11.12 9.42
N MET A 423 -7.75 -11.84 10.36
CA MET A 423 -7.21 -12.04 11.71
C MET A 423 -6.07 -13.07 11.72
N ASP A 424 -6.24 -14.17 10.98
CA ASP A 424 -5.21 -15.21 10.81
C ASP A 424 -3.95 -14.67 10.13
N PHE A 425 -4.13 -13.76 9.16
CA PHE A 425 -3.04 -13.09 8.48
C PHE A 425 -2.02 -12.46 9.44
N LEU A 426 -2.48 -11.86 10.55
CA LEU A 426 -1.59 -11.29 11.58
C LEU A 426 -0.85 -12.36 12.38
N THR A 427 -1.48 -13.51 12.60
CA THR A 427 -0.88 -14.65 13.30
C THR A 427 0.21 -15.27 12.44
N ASP A 428 -0.13 -15.58 11.19
CA ASP A 428 0.71 -16.33 10.26
C ASP A 428 1.94 -15.54 9.80
N ASN A 429 1.78 -14.22 9.63
CA ASN A 429 2.79 -13.40 8.95
C ASN A 429 3.48 -12.35 9.83
N TYR A 430 2.91 -12.04 11.00
CA TYR A 430 3.45 -11.01 11.91
C TYR A 430 3.72 -11.54 13.32
N GLY A 431 3.50 -12.84 13.57
CA GLY A 431 3.72 -13.45 14.87
C GLY A 431 2.84 -12.86 15.98
N CYS A 432 1.67 -12.33 15.62
CA CYS A 432 0.68 -11.92 16.60
C CYS A 432 0.08 -13.14 17.30
N THR A 433 -0.37 -12.99 18.55
CA THR A 433 -1.13 -14.04 19.24
C THR A 433 -2.35 -14.44 18.41
N ALA A 434 -2.64 -15.74 18.30
CA ALA A 434 -3.81 -16.23 17.57
C ALA A 434 -5.13 -15.67 18.12
N THR A 435 -6.12 -15.41 17.25
CA THR A 435 -7.50 -15.14 17.69
C THR A 435 -8.23 -16.47 17.84
N THR A 436 -8.76 -16.75 19.02
CA THR A 436 -9.56 -17.97 19.26
C THR A 436 -10.91 -17.90 18.55
N ASP A 437 -11.55 -19.05 18.34
CA ASP A 437 -12.90 -19.09 17.76
C ASP A 437 -13.91 -18.34 18.63
N ALA A 438 -13.79 -18.42 19.96
CA ALA A 438 -14.66 -17.70 20.88
C ALA A 438 -14.52 -16.17 20.78
N GLU A 439 -13.29 -15.65 20.62
CA GLU A 439 -13.05 -14.22 20.41
C GLU A 439 -13.59 -13.76 19.04
N PHE A 440 -13.40 -14.57 18.00
CA PHE A 440 -13.95 -14.31 16.68
C PHE A 440 -15.49 -14.29 16.69
N ASP A 441 -16.11 -15.29 17.30
CA ASP A 441 -17.56 -15.42 17.42
C ASP A 441 -18.16 -14.25 18.22
N ALA A 442 -17.52 -13.87 19.33
CA ALA A 442 -17.96 -12.72 20.12
C ALA A 442 -17.90 -11.41 19.32
N PHE A 443 -16.84 -11.22 18.53
CA PHE A 443 -16.69 -10.06 17.66
C PHE A 443 -17.74 -10.02 16.55
N ILE A 444 -17.88 -11.12 15.79
CA ILE A 444 -18.72 -11.19 14.60
C ILE A 444 -20.21 -11.14 14.92
N GLN A 445 -20.62 -11.65 16.10
CA GLN A 445 -21.99 -11.55 16.61
C GLN A 445 -22.28 -10.19 17.26
N GLY A 446 -21.24 -9.47 17.68
CA GLY A 446 -21.33 -8.15 18.27
C GLY A 446 -21.26 -7.03 17.23
N ARG A 447 -20.23 -6.18 17.35
CA ARG A 447 -20.05 -4.99 16.49
C ARG A 447 -19.34 -5.29 15.16
N GLY A 448 -18.85 -6.51 14.96
CA GLY A 448 -18.31 -7.00 13.69
C GLY A 448 -19.37 -7.56 12.74
N THR A 449 -20.66 -7.36 13.02
CA THR A 449 -21.76 -7.91 12.21
C THR A 449 -21.77 -7.41 10.76
N PHE A 450 -22.28 -8.24 9.86
CA PHE A 450 -22.37 -7.94 8.43
C PHE A 450 -23.42 -6.87 8.07
N GLY A 451 -24.43 -6.69 8.93
CA GLY A 451 -25.54 -5.77 8.67
C GLY A 451 -26.70 -6.37 7.87
N HIS A 452 -27.80 -5.62 7.76
CA HIS A 452 -29.06 -6.11 7.18
C HIS A 452 -29.35 -5.51 5.80
N THR A 453 -29.06 -4.22 5.61
CA THR A 453 -29.24 -3.52 4.33
C THR A 453 -28.00 -3.64 3.44
N ASP A 454 -28.14 -3.47 2.14
CA ASP A 454 -27.00 -3.56 1.22
C ASP A 454 -25.94 -2.50 1.53
N ASN A 455 -26.33 -1.26 1.91
CA ASN A 455 -25.38 -0.24 2.36
C ASN A 455 -24.61 -0.66 3.62
N GLN A 456 -25.27 -1.25 4.61
CA GLN A 456 -24.60 -1.74 5.82
C GLN A 456 -23.61 -2.87 5.50
N LYS A 457 -23.96 -3.76 4.57
CA LYS A 457 -23.08 -4.84 4.11
C LYS A 457 -21.86 -4.31 3.39
N LEU A 458 -22.05 -3.35 2.48
CA LEU A 458 -20.95 -2.71 1.75
C LEU A 458 -20.02 -1.95 2.71
N GLU A 459 -20.57 -1.25 3.70
CA GLU A 459 -19.82 -0.60 4.77
C GLU A 459 -19.02 -1.60 5.59
N ALA A 460 -19.65 -2.70 6.04
CA ALA A 460 -18.98 -3.73 6.83
C ALA A 460 -17.83 -4.37 6.05
N ILE A 461 -18.07 -4.79 4.79
CA ILE A 461 -17.04 -5.40 3.93
C ILE A 461 -15.85 -4.45 3.76
N ASN A 462 -16.10 -3.22 3.33
CA ASN A 462 -15.04 -2.29 2.99
C ASN A 462 -14.33 -1.71 4.22
N THR A 463 -15.02 -1.59 5.36
CA THR A 463 -14.37 -1.25 6.65
C THR A 463 -13.46 -2.38 7.13
N GLN A 464 -13.86 -3.65 6.96
CA GLN A 464 -12.99 -4.79 7.29
C GLN A 464 -11.82 -4.95 6.31
N ALA A 465 -12.03 -4.67 5.01
CA ALA A 465 -10.97 -4.60 4.03
C ALA A 465 -9.98 -3.46 4.35
N TRP A 466 -10.46 -2.29 4.79
CA TRP A 466 -9.60 -1.20 5.25
C TRP A 466 -8.69 -1.61 6.41
N ILE A 467 -9.19 -2.40 7.38
CA ILE A 467 -8.35 -2.94 8.45
C ILE A 467 -7.32 -3.94 7.90
N LEU A 468 -7.72 -4.84 7.00
CA LEU A 468 -6.82 -5.78 6.33
C LEU A 468 -5.68 -5.05 5.59
N HIS A 469 -6.00 -3.98 4.89
CA HIS A 469 -5.05 -3.25 4.04
C HIS A 469 -4.11 -2.31 4.80
N PHE A 470 -4.10 -2.34 6.15
CA PHE A 470 -3.14 -1.55 6.93
C PHE A 470 -1.68 -1.78 6.49
N THR A 471 -1.29 -3.00 6.13
CA THR A 471 0.07 -3.31 5.63
C THR A 471 0.19 -3.30 4.11
N ASN A 472 -0.82 -2.76 3.40
CA ASN A 472 -0.83 -2.57 1.96
C ASN A 472 -1.41 -1.17 1.65
N PRO A 473 -0.67 -0.08 1.94
CA PRO A 473 -1.18 1.28 1.93
C PRO A 473 -1.66 1.77 0.56
N ALA A 474 -1.09 1.26 -0.54
CA ALA A 474 -1.55 1.56 -1.89
C ALA A 474 -2.98 1.03 -2.12
N GLU A 475 -3.22 -0.26 -1.81
CA GLU A 475 -4.55 -0.84 -1.93
C GLU A 475 -5.54 -0.24 -0.93
N CYS A 476 -5.07 0.06 0.29
CA CYS A 476 -5.89 0.71 1.32
C CYS A 476 -6.50 2.01 0.79
N TRP A 477 -5.67 2.92 0.27
CA TRP A 477 -6.14 4.21 -0.22
C TRP A 477 -6.97 4.09 -1.49
N ALA A 478 -6.64 3.17 -2.39
CA ALA A 478 -7.42 2.92 -3.59
C ALA A 478 -8.82 2.34 -3.25
N ASN A 479 -8.93 1.42 -2.30
CA ASN A 479 -10.21 0.84 -1.91
C ASN A 479 -11.08 1.82 -1.10
N VAL A 480 -10.48 2.65 -0.24
CA VAL A 480 -11.20 3.70 0.49
C VAL A 480 -11.86 4.67 -0.47
N ARG A 481 -11.10 5.21 -1.44
CA ARG A 481 -11.62 6.09 -2.50
C ARG A 481 -12.75 5.42 -3.27
N ARG A 482 -12.48 4.24 -3.84
CA ARG A 482 -13.43 3.51 -4.69
C ARG A 482 -14.74 3.17 -3.98
N SER A 483 -14.67 2.72 -2.73
CA SER A 483 -15.85 2.24 -2.00
C SER A 483 -16.56 3.34 -1.21
N GLY A 484 -15.90 4.46 -0.93
CA GLY A 484 -16.36 5.49 0.00
C GLY A 484 -16.38 5.03 1.46
N TYR A 485 -15.75 3.89 1.79
CA TYR A 485 -15.75 3.30 3.12
C TYR A 485 -14.34 3.00 3.67
N PRO A 486 -14.10 3.24 4.97
CA PRO A 486 -14.99 3.93 5.91
C PRO A 486 -15.23 5.39 5.50
N LYS A 487 -16.32 6.00 5.98
CA LYS A 487 -16.65 7.40 5.67
C LYS A 487 -15.70 8.34 6.42
N LEU A 488 -14.62 8.71 5.76
CA LEU A 488 -13.58 9.56 6.33
C LEU A 488 -14.02 11.03 6.30
N LYS A 489 -13.62 11.78 7.32
CA LYS A 489 -13.90 13.22 7.45
C LYS A 489 -12.62 14.02 7.30
N SER A 490 -12.69 15.17 6.65
CA SER A 490 -11.56 16.11 6.58
C SER A 490 -10.99 16.44 7.98
N PRO A 491 -9.67 16.65 8.11
CA PRO A 491 -9.07 17.23 9.32
C PRO A 491 -9.72 18.55 9.77
N ALA A 492 -10.41 19.28 8.88
CA ALA A 492 -11.18 20.47 9.23
C ALA A 492 -12.29 20.19 10.25
N GLU A 493 -12.95 19.04 10.14
CA GLU A 493 -14.00 18.58 11.06
C GLU A 493 -13.46 18.23 12.46
N TYR A 494 -12.14 18.14 12.60
CA TYR A 494 -11.44 17.90 13.87
C TYR A 494 -10.75 19.16 14.41
N GLY A 495 -10.99 20.34 13.81
CA GLY A 495 -10.47 21.62 14.28
C GLY A 495 -9.10 22.03 13.72
N PHE A 496 -8.66 21.39 12.62
CA PHE A 496 -7.38 21.69 11.96
C PHE A 496 -7.52 22.39 10.61
N GLY A 497 -8.71 22.93 10.29
CA GLY A 497 -9.01 23.58 9.01
C GLY A 497 -8.07 24.74 8.66
N GLN A 498 -7.56 25.45 9.67
CA GLN A 498 -6.61 26.56 9.52
C GLN A 498 -5.24 26.14 8.97
N TYR A 499 -4.91 24.85 8.94
CA TYR A 499 -3.63 24.34 8.46
C TYR A 499 -3.70 23.72 7.06
N LEU A 500 -4.90 23.63 6.45
CA LEU A 500 -5.12 22.89 5.21
C LEU A 500 -4.71 23.66 3.96
N THR A 501 -3.40 23.82 3.78
CA THR A 501 -2.79 24.64 2.72
C THR A 501 -3.16 24.22 1.30
N GLY A 502 -3.38 22.93 1.05
CA GLY A 502 -3.77 22.38 -0.24
C GLY A 502 -5.27 22.15 -0.41
N GLY A 503 -6.12 22.67 0.48
CA GLY A 503 -7.59 22.60 0.40
C GLY A 503 -8.24 21.74 1.48
N THR A 504 -9.54 21.94 1.70
CA THR A 504 -10.29 21.32 2.81
C THR A 504 -10.50 19.82 2.62
N GLU A 505 -10.81 19.37 1.41
CA GLU A 505 -11.11 17.96 1.13
C GLU A 505 -9.86 17.09 1.20
N ILE A 506 -10.03 15.81 1.57
CA ILE A 506 -8.93 14.83 1.54
C ILE A 506 -8.57 14.59 0.06
N PRO A 507 -7.27 14.65 -0.31
CA PRO A 507 -6.86 14.41 -1.69
C PRO A 507 -7.24 13.01 -2.20
N VAL A 508 -7.62 12.94 -3.48
CA VAL A 508 -8.11 11.71 -4.15
C VAL A 508 -7.16 11.20 -5.24
N ARG A 509 -6.07 11.92 -5.50
CA ARG A 509 -4.93 11.50 -6.33
C ARG A 509 -3.69 12.30 -5.92
N LEU A 510 -2.53 12.01 -6.50
CA LEU A 510 -1.35 12.87 -6.39
C LEU A 510 -1.04 13.52 -7.75
N CYS A 511 -0.45 14.71 -7.71
CA CYS A 511 -0.04 15.42 -8.92
C CYS A 511 1.16 14.72 -9.60
N TYR A 512 1.29 14.90 -10.91
CA TYR A 512 2.44 14.41 -11.67
C TYR A 512 3.72 15.15 -11.23
N PRO A 513 4.91 14.54 -11.38
CA PRO A 513 6.17 15.23 -11.15
C PRO A 513 6.34 16.41 -12.12
N VAL A 514 6.68 17.59 -11.60
CA VAL A 514 6.81 18.81 -12.41
C VAL A 514 7.88 18.71 -13.50
N LEU A 515 8.88 17.85 -13.30
CA LEU A 515 9.94 17.58 -14.27
C LEU A 515 9.41 16.96 -15.58
N GLU A 516 8.27 16.27 -15.56
CA GLU A 516 7.63 15.77 -16.79
C GLU A 516 7.22 16.91 -17.74
N SER A 517 6.93 18.11 -17.21
CA SER A 517 6.69 19.31 -18.02
C SER A 517 7.92 19.72 -18.82
N SER A 518 9.13 19.31 -18.41
CA SER A 518 10.36 19.55 -19.16
C SER A 518 10.71 18.38 -20.08
N TYR A 519 10.64 17.15 -19.57
CA TYR A 519 11.18 15.97 -20.24
C TYR A 519 10.19 15.27 -21.18
N ASN A 520 8.89 15.32 -20.89
CA ASN A 520 7.83 14.70 -21.69
C ASN A 520 6.66 15.69 -21.92
N LYS A 521 7.02 16.96 -22.19
CA LYS A 521 6.12 18.12 -22.17
C LYS A 521 4.79 17.91 -22.90
N LYS A 522 4.83 17.33 -24.11
CA LYS A 522 3.64 17.16 -24.93
C LYS A 522 2.65 16.21 -24.25
N SER A 523 3.11 15.02 -23.86
CA SER A 523 2.29 14.00 -23.21
C SER A 523 1.78 14.47 -21.84
N TYR A 524 2.63 15.15 -21.07
CA TYR A 524 2.26 15.78 -19.80
C TYR A 524 1.12 16.79 -19.96
N ASN A 525 1.24 17.72 -20.91
CA ASN A 525 0.20 18.72 -21.17
C ASN A 525 -1.10 18.07 -21.69
N GLU A 526 -1.01 17.05 -22.54
CA GLU A 526 -2.18 16.33 -23.05
C GLU A 526 -2.95 15.60 -21.94
N ALA A 527 -2.25 15.02 -20.95
CA ALA A 527 -2.89 14.38 -19.80
C ALA A 527 -3.60 15.41 -18.90
N ILE A 528 -2.96 16.56 -18.66
CA ILE A 528 -3.54 17.65 -17.86
C ILE A 528 -4.77 18.25 -18.55
N GLU A 529 -4.74 18.40 -19.88
CA GLU A 529 -5.89 18.91 -20.63
C GLU A 529 -7.12 18.01 -20.47
N ARG A 530 -6.95 16.68 -20.41
CA ARG A 530 -8.06 15.73 -20.16
C ARG A 530 -8.71 15.93 -18.80
N MET A 531 -7.96 16.46 -17.81
CA MET A 531 -8.48 16.81 -16.47
C MET A 531 -9.06 18.23 -16.40
N GLY A 532 -9.17 18.95 -17.52
CA GLY A 532 -9.66 20.33 -17.55
C GLY A 532 -8.58 21.39 -17.38
N GLY A 533 -7.32 21.04 -17.67
CA GLY A 533 -6.22 22.01 -17.79
C GLY A 533 -5.45 22.29 -16.49
N THR A 534 -5.74 21.59 -15.39
CA THR A 534 -5.00 21.72 -14.13
C THR A 534 -4.67 20.35 -13.53
N ASP A 535 -3.43 20.16 -13.09
CA ASP A 535 -3.00 18.98 -12.34
C ASP A 535 -3.36 19.15 -10.84
N ASN A 536 -4.62 18.87 -10.50
CA ASN A 536 -5.16 19.07 -9.16
C ASN A 536 -5.33 17.72 -8.43
N TRP A 537 -4.84 17.61 -7.20
CA TRP A 537 -4.97 16.42 -6.38
C TRP A 537 -6.38 16.14 -5.83
N HIS A 538 -7.30 17.11 -6.01
CA HIS A 538 -8.73 16.98 -5.75
C HIS A 538 -9.52 16.53 -6.98
N SER A 539 -8.88 16.38 -8.13
CA SER A 539 -9.55 15.83 -9.31
C SER A 539 -9.70 14.33 -9.14
N LEU A 540 -10.93 13.86 -9.17
CA LEU A 540 -11.24 12.43 -9.13
C LEU A 540 -10.52 11.68 -10.26
N LEU A 541 -10.05 10.48 -9.94
CA LEU A 541 -9.57 9.51 -10.92
C LEU A 541 -10.75 8.98 -11.74
N TRP A 542 -10.48 8.36 -12.89
CA TRP A 542 -11.55 7.87 -13.77
C TRP A 542 -12.44 6.81 -13.08
N TRP A 543 -11.85 5.90 -12.31
CA TRP A 543 -12.61 4.87 -11.59
C TRP A 543 -13.29 5.39 -10.31
N ASP A 544 -12.93 6.59 -9.86
CA ASP A 544 -13.39 7.19 -8.60
C ASP A 544 -14.56 8.12 -8.88
N THR A 545 -15.79 7.66 -8.61
CA THR A 545 -17.00 8.35 -9.09
C THR A 545 -17.54 9.39 -8.12
N GLU A 546 -17.12 9.37 -6.85
CA GLU A 546 -17.64 10.20 -5.76
C GLU A 546 -16.52 10.50 -4.75
N ASN A 547 -16.57 11.65 -4.06
CA ASN A 547 -15.63 12.03 -2.99
C ASN A 547 -16.04 11.48 -1.62
#